data_AF-A0AAW7IBP2-F1
#
_entry.id   AF-A0AAW7IBP2-F1
#
_cell.length_a   1.000
_cell.length_b   1.000
_cell.length_c   1.000
_cell.angle_alpha   90.00
_cell.angle_beta   90.00
_cell.angle_gamma   90.00
#
_symmetry.space_group_name_H-M   'P 1'
#
loop_
_entity.id
_entity.type
_entity.pdbx_description
1 polymer ?
#
loop_
_entity_poly.entity_id
_entity_poly.type
_entity_poly.pdbx_seq_one_letter_code
_entity_poly.pdbx_strand_id
1 'polypeptide(L)'
;MKRTSDILLLCCLWFALPASAGQTYFNSHGGQLNVGWQDKDGKAQQLTYRLEPGKLPPLIAYRPARMQEEVLQSLLQQAATEFPAVQIALSRPDMELKIKGRQPDQVNKALAWLTQQRDKLESEWLKQHYFQPFTPPDGMPAIKQDHVRIALESQTELAPLADQLKQAGTTETEARQKTVAHMLGFIQAIPYQLLDSQSGRSGKGFLSPRQVLEQNRGDCDSKVTLMAAMLAQLFPELKQAMVFVPGHALLGVALPAKPGEATLSWEGETYLLMEPTGPGQFAMGRIASTSQTLVDSKQLSVQPVRADK
;
A
#
# COMPACT_ATOMS: atom_id res chain seq x y z
N MET A 1 -64.78 -9.62 24.19
CA MET A 1 -64.15 -10.44 23.13
C MET A 1 -64.34 -9.71 21.81
N LYS A 2 -63.39 -9.35 20.97
CA LYS A 2 -61.92 -9.28 20.93
C LYS A 2 -61.62 -8.00 20.12
N ARG A 3 -60.69 -7.16 20.56
CA ARG A 3 -60.21 -5.99 19.78
C ARG A 3 -59.24 -6.49 18.70
N THR A 4 -59.49 -6.15 17.44
CA THR A 4 -58.52 -6.32 16.35
C THR A 4 -57.63 -5.09 16.32
N SER A 5 -56.33 -5.29 16.56
CA SER A 5 -55.31 -4.27 16.41
C SER A 5 -54.55 -4.59 15.12
N ASP A 6 -54.73 -3.76 14.10
CA ASP A 6 -53.92 -3.83 12.88
C ASP A 6 -52.54 -3.27 13.20
N ILE A 7 -51.54 -4.15 13.23
CA ILE A 7 -50.13 -3.79 13.34
C ILE A 7 -49.62 -3.60 11.91
N LEU A 8 -49.43 -2.34 11.53
CA LEU A 8 -48.69 -1.96 10.32
C LEU A 8 -47.21 -2.33 10.54
N LEU A 9 -46.73 -3.37 9.85
CA LEU A 9 -45.30 -3.70 9.81
C LEU A 9 -44.59 -2.68 8.91
N LEU A 10 -43.96 -1.68 9.52
CA LEU A 10 -43.04 -0.77 8.82
C LEU A 10 -41.70 -1.49 8.64
N CYS A 11 -41.51 -2.12 7.49
CA CYS A 11 -40.19 -2.61 7.06
C CYS A 11 -39.29 -1.42 6.72
N CYS A 12 -38.55 -0.91 7.70
CA CYS A 12 -37.42 -0.02 7.47
C CYS A 12 -36.27 -0.82 6.82
N LEU A 13 -36.27 -0.87 5.48
CA LEU A 13 -35.09 -1.23 4.70
C LEU A 13 -34.03 -0.14 4.92
N TRP A 14 -33.09 -0.38 5.82
CA TRP A 14 -31.83 0.34 5.88
C TRP A 14 -31.00 -0.04 4.64
N PHE A 15 -31.23 0.67 3.54
CA PHE A 15 -30.23 0.72 2.48
C PHE A 15 -29.03 1.49 3.02
N ALA A 16 -27.95 0.77 3.35
CA ALA A 16 -26.64 1.38 3.48
C ALA A 16 -26.30 1.97 2.11
N LEU A 17 -26.48 3.29 1.96
CA LEU A 17 -26.02 4.00 0.78
C LEU A 17 -24.51 3.78 0.70
N PRO A 18 -23.97 3.26 -0.42
CA PRO A 18 -22.53 3.24 -0.59
C PRO A 18 -22.07 4.68 -0.45
N ALA A 19 -21.11 4.92 0.46
CA ALA A 19 -20.48 6.22 0.57
C ALA A 19 -19.79 6.49 -0.78
N SER A 20 -20.49 7.23 -1.66
CA SER A 20 -19.97 7.62 -2.95
C SER A 20 -18.75 8.51 -2.70
N ALA A 21 -17.58 8.07 -3.19
CA ALA A 21 -16.42 8.92 -3.21
C ALA A 21 -16.74 10.23 -3.93
N GLY A 22 -16.10 11.35 -3.56
CA GLY A 22 -16.44 12.69 -4.07
C GLY A 22 -16.24 12.90 -5.57
N GLN A 23 -15.79 11.89 -6.31
CA GLN A 23 -15.61 11.97 -7.75
C GLN A 23 -16.94 11.99 -8.50
N THR A 24 -17.05 12.91 -9.45
CA THR A 24 -18.25 13.14 -10.26
C THR A 24 -18.15 12.48 -11.64
N TYR A 25 -16.95 12.40 -12.22
CA TYR A 25 -16.70 11.66 -13.46
C TYR A 25 -15.24 11.22 -13.58
N PHE A 26 -15.03 10.17 -14.37
CA PHE A 26 -13.73 9.69 -14.81
C PHE A 26 -13.82 9.15 -16.24
N ASN A 27 -12.98 9.64 -17.14
CA ASN A 27 -12.89 9.18 -18.52
C ASN A 27 -11.43 8.99 -18.93
N SER A 28 -11.12 7.89 -19.61
CA SER A 28 -9.79 7.62 -20.18
C SER A 28 -9.90 7.44 -21.69
N HIS A 29 -9.15 8.22 -22.46
CA HIS A 29 -9.12 8.13 -23.92
C HIS A 29 -7.72 8.40 -24.46
N GLY A 30 -7.13 7.43 -25.18
CA GLY A 30 -5.80 7.58 -25.78
C GLY A 30 -4.71 7.96 -24.75
N GLY A 31 -4.75 7.38 -23.57
CA GLY A 31 -3.82 7.65 -22.46
C GLY A 31 -4.05 8.97 -21.71
N GLN A 32 -5.02 9.80 -22.13
CA GLN A 32 -5.42 11.00 -21.42
C GLN A 32 -6.52 10.68 -20.41
N LEU A 33 -6.30 11.09 -19.16
CA LEU A 33 -7.21 10.92 -18.04
C LEU A 33 -7.92 12.25 -17.78
N ASN A 34 -9.25 12.23 -17.73
CA ASN A 34 -10.09 13.38 -17.43
C ASN A 34 -10.92 13.05 -16.18
N VAL A 35 -10.75 13.84 -15.13
CA VAL A 35 -11.32 13.56 -13.81
C VAL A 35 -12.00 14.81 -13.27
N GLY A 36 -13.21 14.65 -12.74
CA GLY A 36 -13.91 15.68 -11.98
C GLY A 36 -14.29 15.18 -10.60
N TRP A 37 -14.22 16.04 -9.59
CA TRP A 37 -14.64 15.72 -8.23
C TRP A 37 -15.18 16.94 -7.50
N GLN A 38 -15.87 16.71 -6.38
CA GLN A 38 -16.22 17.74 -5.42
C GLN A 38 -15.19 17.73 -4.30
N ASP A 39 -14.61 18.89 -4.00
CA ASP A 39 -13.78 19.04 -2.80
C ASP A 39 -14.62 19.01 -1.52
N LYS A 40 -13.95 19.08 -0.37
CA LYS A 40 -14.58 19.05 0.95
C LYS A 40 -15.62 20.16 1.20
N ASP A 41 -15.55 21.24 0.42
CA ASP A 41 -16.48 22.37 0.52
C ASP A 41 -17.61 22.27 -0.52
N GLY A 42 -17.70 21.13 -1.23
CA GLY A 42 -18.68 20.86 -2.28
C GLY A 42 -18.38 21.56 -3.60
N LYS A 43 -17.22 22.20 -3.75
CA LYS A 43 -16.87 22.93 -4.97
C LYS A 43 -16.35 21.95 -6.02
N ALA A 44 -16.85 22.11 -7.24
CA ALA A 44 -16.42 21.30 -8.38
C ALA A 44 -14.97 21.61 -8.76
N GLN A 45 -14.20 20.55 -8.92
CA GLN A 45 -12.81 20.52 -9.35
C GLN A 45 -12.69 19.61 -10.58
N GLN A 46 -11.72 19.88 -11.45
CA GLN A 46 -11.45 19.03 -12.60
C GLN A 46 -9.99 19.11 -13.04
N LEU A 47 -9.50 18.00 -13.60
CA LEU A 47 -8.16 17.90 -14.15
C LEU A 47 -8.17 17.05 -15.42
N THR A 48 -7.22 17.38 -16.30
CA THR A 48 -6.89 16.60 -17.49
C THR A 48 -5.39 16.38 -17.52
N TYR A 49 -4.96 15.12 -17.50
CA TYR A 49 -3.54 14.80 -17.44
C TYR A 49 -3.19 13.53 -18.21
N ARG A 50 -1.90 13.39 -18.51
CA ARG A 50 -1.26 12.15 -18.95
C ARG A 50 -0.16 11.82 -17.94
N LEU A 51 0.17 10.54 -17.82
CA LEU A 51 1.29 10.07 -17.01
C LEU A 51 2.52 9.94 -17.91
N GLU A 52 3.69 10.33 -17.40
CA GLU A 52 4.97 10.02 -18.06
C GLU A 52 5.22 8.50 -18.03
N PRO A 53 6.06 7.90 -18.89
CA PRO A 53 6.30 6.46 -18.86
C PRO A 53 6.78 5.94 -17.50
N GLY A 54 6.15 4.86 -17.02
CA GLY A 54 6.49 4.20 -15.75
C GLY A 54 7.64 3.21 -15.90
N LYS A 55 8.35 2.97 -14.78
CA LYS A 55 9.48 2.00 -14.71
C LYS A 55 9.14 0.71 -13.98
N LEU A 56 8.05 0.71 -13.20
CA LEU A 56 7.65 -0.46 -12.43
C LEU A 56 7.22 -1.60 -13.38
N PRO A 57 7.69 -2.84 -13.14
CA PRO A 57 7.14 -3.99 -13.82
C PRO A 57 5.69 -4.25 -13.35
N PRO A 58 4.93 -5.12 -14.04
CA PRO A 58 3.67 -5.60 -13.53
C PRO A 58 3.83 -6.22 -12.14
N LEU A 59 3.16 -5.64 -11.14
CA LEU A 59 3.14 -6.16 -9.78
C LEU A 59 2.28 -7.43 -9.72
N ILE A 60 2.68 -8.38 -8.89
CA ILE A 60 1.97 -9.65 -8.70
C ILE A 60 1.32 -9.70 -7.32
N ALA A 61 0.26 -10.50 -7.17
CA ALA A 61 -0.27 -10.84 -5.85
C ALA A 61 0.66 -11.83 -5.15
N TYR A 62 0.84 -11.66 -3.83
CA TYR A 62 1.66 -12.58 -3.05
C TYR A 62 0.99 -13.96 -2.96
N ARG A 63 1.75 -15.01 -3.31
CA ARG A 63 1.29 -16.40 -3.26
C ARG A 63 2.40 -17.26 -2.64
N PRO A 64 2.31 -17.63 -1.34
CA PRO A 64 3.37 -18.37 -0.65
C PRO A 64 3.80 -19.65 -1.38
N ALA A 65 2.84 -20.42 -1.89
CA ALA A 65 3.14 -21.65 -2.62
C ALA A 65 3.97 -21.41 -3.90
N ARG A 66 3.71 -20.30 -4.61
CA ARG A 66 4.47 -19.92 -5.80
C ARG A 66 5.90 -19.54 -5.45
N MET A 67 6.07 -18.70 -4.43
CA MET A 67 7.39 -18.32 -3.91
C MET A 67 8.18 -19.56 -3.50
N GLN A 68 7.57 -20.43 -2.70
CA GLN A 68 8.21 -21.66 -2.23
C GLN A 68 8.65 -22.55 -3.40
N GLU A 69 7.82 -22.73 -4.42
CA GLU A 69 8.16 -23.53 -5.59
C GLU A 69 9.35 -22.92 -6.38
N GLU A 70 9.31 -21.63 -6.70
CA GLU A 70 10.36 -20.94 -7.47
C GLU A 70 11.70 -20.89 -6.70
N VAL A 71 11.66 -20.66 -5.39
CA VAL A 71 12.84 -20.69 -4.50
C VAL A 71 13.44 -22.09 -4.44
N LEU A 72 12.63 -23.12 -4.18
CA LEU A 72 13.13 -24.50 -4.07
C LEU A 72 13.68 -25.00 -5.40
N GLN A 73 13.08 -24.65 -6.53
CA GLN A 73 13.61 -24.98 -7.84
C GLN A 73 15.01 -24.36 -8.05
N SER A 74 15.16 -23.07 -7.72
CA SER A 74 16.44 -22.36 -7.81
C SER A 74 17.48 -22.96 -6.87
N LEU A 75 17.08 -23.31 -5.65
CA LEU A 75 17.93 -23.94 -4.64
C LEU A 75 18.45 -25.30 -5.13
N LEU A 76 17.59 -26.16 -5.68
CA LEU A 76 17.98 -27.47 -6.21
C LEU A 76 18.96 -27.36 -7.38
N GLN A 77 18.74 -26.40 -8.28
CA GLN A 77 19.64 -26.15 -9.41
C GLN A 77 21.04 -25.74 -8.94
N GLN A 78 21.13 -24.86 -7.95
CA GLN A 78 22.41 -24.42 -7.39
C GLN A 78 23.08 -25.53 -6.58
N ALA A 79 22.30 -26.28 -5.78
CA ALA A 79 22.81 -27.35 -4.95
C ALA A 79 23.44 -28.49 -5.77
N ALA A 80 22.87 -28.81 -6.94
CA ALA A 80 23.42 -29.82 -7.85
C ALA A 80 24.83 -29.46 -8.35
N THR A 81 25.13 -28.17 -8.47
CA THR A 81 26.45 -27.67 -8.87
C THR A 81 27.42 -27.65 -7.69
N GLU A 82 26.96 -27.18 -6.52
CA GLU A 82 27.80 -27.02 -5.33
C GLU A 82 28.14 -28.36 -4.65
N PHE A 83 27.20 -29.31 -4.64
CA PHE A 83 27.34 -30.60 -3.96
C PHE A 83 27.07 -31.79 -4.90
N PRO A 84 27.88 -32.03 -5.95
CA PRO A 84 27.63 -33.07 -6.95
C PRO A 84 27.66 -34.50 -6.37
N ALA A 85 28.29 -34.70 -5.22
CA ALA A 85 28.36 -35.99 -4.53
C ALA A 85 27.20 -36.24 -3.53
N VAL A 86 26.32 -35.26 -3.34
CA VAL A 86 25.15 -35.35 -2.46
C VAL A 86 23.89 -35.32 -3.31
N GLN A 87 23.06 -36.36 -3.19
CA GLN A 87 21.77 -36.40 -3.86
C GLN A 87 20.76 -35.57 -3.06
N ILE A 88 20.28 -34.49 -3.66
CA ILE A 88 19.26 -33.60 -3.09
C ILE A 88 18.04 -33.64 -4.00
N ALA A 89 16.89 -33.98 -3.44
CA ALA A 89 15.64 -34.11 -4.18
C ALA A 89 14.48 -33.51 -3.39
N LEU A 90 13.45 -33.06 -4.10
CA LEU A 90 12.23 -32.54 -3.50
C LEU A 90 11.14 -33.62 -3.51
N SER A 91 10.58 -33.96 -2.36
CA SER A 91 9.37 -34.78 -2.33
C SER A 91 8.13 -33.95 -2.65
N ARG A 92 7.28 -34.49 -3.52
CA ARG A 92 5.95 -33.95 -3.81
C ARG A 92 4.90 -34.90 -3.22
N PRO A 93 3.77 -34.40 -2.69
CA PRO A 93 3.31 -33.01 -2.74
C PRO A 93 3.85 -32.09 -1.62
N ASP A 94 4.50 -32.62 -0.59
CA ASP A 94 4.81 -31.88 0.66
C ASP A 94 5.94 -30.84 0.55
N MET A 95 6.62 -30.78 -0.59
CA MET A 95 7.72 -29.85 -0.89
C MET A 95 8.89 -29.92 0.13
N GLU A 96 9.14 -31.11 0.68
CA GLU A 96 10.27 -31.35 1.60
C GLU A 96 11.56 -31.74 0.85
N LEU A 97 12.69 -31.22 1.33
CA LEU A 97 14.01 -31.60 0.81
C LEU A 97 14.49 -32.92 1.40
N LYS A 98 14.79 -33.89 0.53
CA LYS A 98 15.41 -35.17 0.87
C LYS A 98 16.88 -35.15 0.44
N ILE A 99 17.76 -35.46 1.38
CA ILE A 99 19.21 -35.38 1.20
C ILE A 99 19.82 -36.73 1.50
N LYS A 100 20.66 -37.23 0.60
CA LYS A 100 21.39 -38.50 0.74
C LYS A 100 22.83 -38.32 0.26
N GLY A 101 23.78 -38.84 1.01
CA GLY A 101 25.19 -38.83 0.63
C GLY A 101 25.94 -39.95 1.32
N ARG A 102 27.09 -40.35 0.75
CA ARG A 102 27.94 -41.42 1.30
C ARG A 102 28.83 -40.93 2.44
N GLN A 103 29.13 -39.63 2.48
CA GLN A 103 29.99 -39.01 3.48
C GLN A 103 29.17 -38.09 4.38
N PRO A 104 29.04 -38.39 5.69
CA PRO A 104 28.27 -37.57 6.63
C PRO A 104 28.68 -36.09 6.66
N ASP A 105 29.98 -35.81 6.58
CA ASP A 105 30.49 -34.43 6.59
C ASP A 105 30.04 -33.63 5.37
N GLN A 106 29.96 -34.25 4.19
CA GLN A 106 29.45 -33.58 2.99
C GLN A 106 27.93 -33.34 3.09
N VAL A 107 27.19 -34.29 3.67
CA VAL A 107 25.74 -34.12 3.92
C VAL A 107 25.50 -32.97 4.90
N ASN A 108 26.26 -32.89 5.99
CA ASN A 108 26.14 -31.82 6.98
C ASN A 108 26.50 -30.44 6.38
N LYS A 109 27.54 -30.36 5.56
CA LYS A 109 27.89 -29.14 4.81
C LYS A 109 26.78 -28.73 3.85
N ALA A 110 26.22 -29.67 3.09
CA ALA A 110 25.11 -29.42 2.18
C ALA A 110 23.86 -28.93 2.93
N LEU A 111 23.52 -29.53 4.08
CA LEU A 111 22.40 -29.10 4.93
C LEU A 111 22.55 -27.65 5.42
N ALA A 112 23.73 -27.30 5.93
CA ALA A 112 24.01 -25.95 6.41
C ALA A 112 23.92 -24.92 5.26
N TRP A 113 24.53 -25.25 4.11
CA TRP A 113 24.47 -24.42 2.92
C TRP A 113 23.05 -24.25 2.38
N LEU A 114 22.26 -25.33 2.30
CA LEU A 114 20.88 -25.29 1.81
C LEU A 114 20.01 -24.36 2.64
N THR A 115 20.19 -24.37 3.97
CA THR A 115 19.44 -23.50 4.88
C THR A 115 19.76 -22.04 4.62
N GLN A 116 21.04 -21.67 4.63
CA GLN A 116 21.48 -20.29 4.39
C GLN A 116 21.11 -19.81 2.98
N GLN A 117 21.28 -20.67 1.98
CA GLN A 117 21.03 -20.32 0.59
C GLN A 117 19.53 -20.19 0.30
N ARG A 118 18.68 -20.98 0.97
CA ARG A 118 17.24 -20.80 0.90
C ARG A 118 16.83 -19.43 1.43
N ASP A 119 17.27 -19.05 2.62
CA ASP A 119 16.91 -17.76 3.23
C ASP A 119 17.35 -16.58 2.33
N LYS A 120 18.53 -16.70 1.69
CA LYS A 120 19.00 -15.74 0.69
C LYS A 120 18.08 -15.68 -0.54
N LEU A 121 17.76 -16.81 -1.14
CA LEU A 121 16.89 -16.87 -2.32
C LEU A 121 15.48 -16.37 -2.02
N GLU A 122 14.95 -16.63 -0.82
CA GLU A 122 13.67 -16.09 -0.38
C GLU A 122 13.72 -14.56 -0.29
N SER A 123 14.76 -13.99 0.32
CA SER A 123 14.94 -12.54 0.38
C SER A 123 15.11 -11.91 -1.01
N GLU A 124 15.84 -12.56 -1.91
CA GLU A 124 16.03 -12.10 -3.30
C GLU A 124 14.71 -12.14 -4.07
N TRP A 125 13.93 -13.22 -3.92
CA TRP A 125 12.63 -13.36 -4.55
C TRP A 125 11.66 -12.27 -4.10
N LEU A 126 11.57 -12.02 -2.79
CA LEU A 126 10.72 -10.95 -2.25
C LEU A 126 11.12 -9.60 -2.84
N LYS A 127 12.40 -9.27 -2.81
CA LYS A 127 12.92 -8.01 -3.37
C LYS A 127 12.65 -7.89 -4.87
N GLN A 128 12.85 -8.96 -5.64
CA GLN A 128 12.60 -8.98 -7.08
C GLN A 128 11.12 -8.70 -7.40
N HIS A 129 10.21 -9.18 -6.56
CA HIS A 129 8.77 -9.07 -6.77
C HIS A 129 8.09 -7.95 -5.96
N TYR A 130 8.87 -6.99 -5.43
CA TYR A 130 8.38 -5.84 -4.65
C TYR A 130 7.59 -6.26 -3.41
N PHE A 131 8.06 -7.30 -2.74
CA PHE A 131 7.61 -7.68 -1.41
C PHE A 131 8.70 -7.41 -0.38
N GLN A 132 8.26 -7.25 0.87
CA GLN A 132 9.12 -7.09 2.02
C GLN A 132 8.54 -7.86 3.21
N PRO A 133 9.40 -8.35 4.12
CA PRO A 133 8.98 -8.72 5.46
C PRO A 133 8.35 -7.52 6.18
N PHE A 134 7.36 -7.78 7.02
CA PHE A 134 6.68 -6.77 7.81
C PHE A 134 6.26 -7.35 9.15
N THR A 135 6.34 -6.54 10.19
CA THR A 135 5.81 -6.88 11.52
C THR A 135 4.65 -5.94 11.82
N PRO A 136 3.40 -6.43 11.77
CA PRO A 136 2.25 -5.65 12.16
C PRO A 136 2.24 -5.40 13.68
N PRO A 137 1.34 -4.54 14.17
CA PRO A 137 1.20 -4.27 15.60
C PRO A 137 0.87 -5.50 16.47
N ASP A 138 0.35 -6.57 15.87
CA ASP A 138 0.10 -7.85 16.55
C ASP A 138 1.37 -8.68 16.80
N GLY A 139 2.51 -8.24 16.24
CA GLY A 139 3.82 -8.88 16.38
C GLY A 139 4.04 -10.11 15.50
N MET A 140 3.06 -10.52 14.69
CA MET A 140 3.16 -11.74 13.88
C MET A 140 3.84 -11.42 12.55
N PRO A 141 5.01 -12.04 12.23
CA PRO A 141 5.68 -11.77 10.96
C PRO A 141 4.76 -12.00 9.76
N ALA A 142 4.77 -11.05 8.84
CA ALA A 142 3.98 -11.05 7.62
C ALA A 142 4.85 -10.66 6.42
N ILE A 143 4.31 -10.87 5.23
CA ILE A 143 4.88 -10.40 3.97
C ILE A 143 3.84 -9.49 3.32
N LYS A 144 4.29 -8.31 2.87
CA LYS A 144 3.44 -7.34 2.18
C LYS A 144 4.19 -6.73 1.00
N GLN A 145 3.47 -5.97 0.17
CA GLN A 145 4.09 -5.17 -0.88
C GLN A 145 5.00 -4.10 -0.27
N ASP A 146 6.09 -3.82 -0.98
CA ASP A 146 7.03 -2.77 -0.66
C ASP A 146 6.50 -1.40 -1.11
N HIS A 147 5.49 -0.92 -0.38
CA HIS A 147 4.81 0.35 -0.66
C HIS A 147 5.78 1.53 -0.73
N VAL A 148 6.82 1.56 0.11
CA VAL A 148 7.81 2.64 0.13
C VAL A 148 8.62 2.64 -1.16
N ARG A 149 9.18 1.48 -1.54
CA ARG A 149 9.94 1.36 -2.80
C ARG A 149 9.06 1.66 -4.02
N ILE A 150 7.84 1.15 -4.04
CA ILE A 150 6.87 1.41 -5.10
C ILE A 150 6.58 2.91 -5.22
N ALA A 151 6.36 3.62 -4.11
CA ALA A 151 6.11 5.06 -4.13
C ALA A 151 7.28 5.84 -4.73
N LEU A 152 8.51 5.54 -4.27
CA LEU A 152 9.72 6.23 -4.71
C LEU A 152 10.04 5.96 -6.19
N GLU A 153 9.87 4.71 -6.65
CA GLU A 153 10.12 4.36 -8.05
C GLU A 153 9.01 4.85 -9.01
N SER A 154 7.81 5.15 -8.49
CA SER A 154 6.71 5.77 -9.24
C SER A 154 6.76 7.30 -9.30
N GLN A 155 7.64 8.00 -8.58
CA GLN A 155 7.53 9.46 -8.46
C GLN A 155 7.54 10.18 -9.82
N THR A 156 8.46 9.82 -10.72
CA THR A 156 8.68 10.54 -11.98
C THR A 156 7.54 10.40 -12.97
N GLU A 157 6.81 9.26 -12.95
CA GLU A 157 5.66 9.08 -13.84
C GLU A 157 4.49 10.01 -13.52
N LEU A 158 4.46 10.55 -12.29
CA LEU A 158 3.38 11.37 -11.76
C LEU A 158 3.63 12.88 -11.94
N ALA A 159 4.78 13.30 -12.47
CA ALA A 159 5.19 14.70 -12.54
C ALA A 159 4.12 15.63 -13.16
N PRO A 160 3.49 15.31 -14.32
CA PRO A 160 2.50 16.19 -14.92
C PRO A 160 1.25 16.39 -14.06
N LEU A 161 0.79 15.33 -13.40
CA LEU A 161 -0.35 15.40 -12.48
C LEU A 161 0.01 16.19 -11.21
N ALA A 162 1.17 15.88 -10.64
CA ALA A 162 1.63 16.51 -9.41
C ALA A 162 1.78 18.03 -9.60
N ASP A 163 2.36 18.47 -10.72
CA ASP A 163 2.50 19.89 -11.06
C ASP A 163 1.16 20.61 -11.19
N GLN A 164 0.13 19.99 -11.78
CA GLN A 164 -1.20 20.59 -11.89
C GLN A 164 -1.90 20.76 -10.54
N LEU A 165 -1.56 19.93 -9.55
CA LEU A 165 -2.16 19.99 -8.22
C LEU A 165 -1.47 21.00 -7.28
N LYS A 166 -0.37 21.63 -7.72
CA LYS A 166 0.31 22.70 -6.96
C LYS A 166 -0.63 23.86 -6.66
N GLN A 167 -0.57 24.33 -5.43
CA GLN A 167 -1.32 25.50 -4.97
C GLN A 167 -0.37 26.61 -4.57
N ALA A 168 -0.74 27.85 -4.89
CA ALA A 168 0.00 29.03 -4.46
C ALA A 168 -0.27 29.35 -2.97
N GLY A 169 0.72 29.94 -2.32
CA GLY A 169 0.63 30.46 -0.95
C GLY A 169 1.42 31.75 -0.82
N THR A 170 1.21 32.48 0.28
CA THR A 170 1.99 33.70 0.59
C THR A 170 3.40 33.38 1.06
N THR A 171 3.61 32.15 1.56
CA THR A 171 4.92 31.58 1.94
C THR A 171 5.07 30.20 1.31
N GLU A 172 6.32 29.70 1.25
CA GLU A 172 6.60 28.34 0.78
C GLU A 172 5.87 27.28 1.64
N THR A 173 5.89 27.44 2.96
CA THR A 173 5.19 26.55 3.90
C THR A 173 3.68 26.51 3.64
N GLU A 174 3.06 27.67 3.42
CA GLU A 174 1.63 27.75 3.13
C GLU A 174 1.30 27.13 1.76
N ALA A 175 2.13 27.40 0.74
CA ALA A 175 1.98 26.81 -0.60
C ALA A 175 2.08 25.28 -0.53
N ARG A 176 3.04 24.75 0.24
CA ARG A 176 3.19 23.32 0.51
C ARG A 176 1.96 22.75 1.20
N GLN A 177 1.51 23.34 2.32
CA GLN A 177 0.31 22.88 3.04
C GLN A 177 -0.95 22.86 2.15
N LYS A 178 -1.17 23.92 1.35
CA LYS A 178 -2.30 23.99 0.41
C LYS A 178 -2.19 22.92 -0.68
N THR A 179 -0.99 22.70 -1.20
CA THR A 179 -0.73 21.66 -2.21
C THR A 179 -1.03 20.27 -1.65
N VAL A 180 -0.51 19.94 -0.47
CA VAL A 180 -0.77 18.64 0.19
C VAL A 180 -2.27 18.46 0.46
N ALA A 181 -2.96 19.50 0.94
CA ALA A 181 -4.42 19.43 1.16
C ALA A 181 -5.21 19.20 -0.14
N HIS A 182 -4.80 19.84 -1.25
CA HIS A 182 -5.46 19.68 -2.54
C HIS A 182 -5.23 18.29 -3.13
N MET A 183 -4.00 17.77 -3.04
CA MET A 183 -3.67 16.38 -3.40
C MET A 183 -4.46 15.38 -2.57
N LEU A 184 -4.54 15.58 -1.24
CA LEU A 184 -5.31 14.74 -0.35
C LEU A 184 -6.78 14.66 -0.77
N GLY A 185 -7.41 15.81 -1.06
CA GLY A 185 -8.80 15.87 -1.52
C GLY A 185 -9.01 15.16 -2.86
N PHE A 186 -8.08 15.32 -3.81
CA PHE A 186 -8.12 14.60 -5.09
C PHE A 186 -8.04 13.08 -4.89
N ILE A 187 -7.11 12.57 -4.06
CA ILE A 187 -6.94 11.14 -3.84
C ILE A 187 -8.10 10.53 -3.04
N GLN A 188 -8.61 11.24 -2.02
CA GLN A 188 -9.80 10.82 -1.27
C GLN A 188 -11.04 10.69 -2.17
N ALA A 189 -11.14 11.50 -3.22
CA ALA A 189 -12.23 11.44 -4.18
C ALA A 189 -12.16 10.21 -5.10
N ILE A 190 -10.99 9.60 -5.30
CA ILE A 190 -10.87 8.36 -6.08
C ILE A 190 -11.72 7.26 -5.40
N PRO A 191 -12.51 6.46 -6.12
CA PRO A 191 -13.29 5.38 -5.53
C PRO A 191 -12.47 4.38 -4.69
N TYR A 192 -12.97 4.03 -3.50
CA TYR A 192 -12.38 2.96 -2.70
C TYR A 192 -12.81 1.60 -3.26
N GLN A 193 -11.86 0.68 -3.42
CA GLN A 193 -12.14 -0.72 -3.74
C GLN A 193 -11.22 -1.60 -2.90
N LEU A 194 -11.80 -2.54 -2.15
CA LEU A 194 -11.03 -3.59 -1.50
C LEU A 194 -10.44 -4.52 -2.57
N LEU A 195 -9.10 -4.61 -2.65
CA LEU A 195 -8.40 -5.36 -3.69
C LEU A 195 -7.99 -6.78 -3.25
N ASP A 196 -7.94 -7.01 -1.94
CA ASP A 196 -7.73 -8.32 -1.36
C ASP A 196 -9.06 -9.02 -1.09
N SER A 197 -9.25 -10.16 -1.77
CA SER A 197 -10.33 -11.09 -1.44
C SER A 197 -9.79 -12.15 -0.48
N GLN A 198 -10.46 -12.39 0.65
CA GLN A 198 -10.13 -13.50 1.56
C GLN A 198 -10.12 -14.89 0.89
N SER A 199 -10.69 -15.01 -0.32
CA SER A 199 -10.75 -16.25 -1.11
C SER A 199 -9.65 -16.40 -2.18
N GLY A 200 -8.72 -15.43 -2.31
CA GLY A 200 -7.60 -15.50 -3.26
C GLY A 200 -7.97 -15.55 -4.77
N ARG A 201 -9.27 -15.47 -5.13
CA ARG A 201 -9.76 -15.69 -6.50
C ARG A 201 -9.78 -14.45 -7.38
N SER A 202 -9.78 -13.25 -6.81
CA SER A 202 -9.76 -11.98 -7.57
C SER A 202 -8.44 -11.23 -7.48
N GLY A 203 -7.43 -11.86 -6.85
CA GLY A 203 -6.18 -11.27 -6.37
C GLY A 203 -5.52 -10.29 -7.33
N LYS A 204 -5.68 -8.99 -7.02
CA LYS A 204 -4.67 -7.99 -7.37
C LYS A 204 -3.84 -7.61 -6.15
N GLY A 205 -4.37 -7.74 -4.93
CA GLY A 205 -3.64 -7.50 -3.67
C GLY A 205 -3.22 -6.06 -3.41
N PHE A 206 -2.97 -5.27 -4.47
CA PHE A 206 -2.49 -3.90 -4.44
C PHE A 206 -2.53 -3.32 -5.88
N LEU A 207 -2.71 -2.01 -6.03
CA LEU A 207 -2.54 -1.29 -7.30
C LEU A 207 -1.41 -0.27 -7.18
N SER A 208 -0.49 -0.24 -8.15
CA SER A 208 0.56 0.79 -8.20
C SER A 208 -0.03 2.20 -8.36
N PRO A 209 0.71 3.27 -8.05
CA PRO A 209 0.25 4.66 -8.23
C PRO A 209 -0.34 4.93 -9.62
N ARG A 210 0.34 4.54 -10.69
CA ARG A 210 -0.20 4.58 -12.06
C ARG A 210 -1.54 3.84 -12.17
N GLN A 211 -1.60 2.62 -11.67
CA GLN A 211 -2.79 1.78 -11.80
C GLN A 211 -3.98 2.37 -11.05
N VAL A 212 -3.76 3.01 -9.89
CA VAL A 212 -4.82 3.71 -9.14
C VAL A 212 -5.42 4.82 -10.01
N LEU A 213 -4.59 5.59 -10.71
CA LEU A 213 -5.02 6.71 -11.56
C LEU A 213 -5.68 6.24 -12.86
N GLU A 214 -5.12 5.24 -13.54
CA GLU A 214 -5.64 4.71 -14.80
C GLU A 214 -6.90 3.86 -14.63
N GLN A 215 -7.00 3.12 -13.52
CA GLN A 215 -8.17 2.29 -13.19
C GLN A 215 -9.18 3.01 -12.31
N ASN A 216 -8.82 4.20 -11.82
CA ASN A 216 -9.64 5.08 -11.02
C ASN A 216 -10.27 4.40 -9.80
N ARG A 217 -9.43 3.68 -9.06
CA ARG A 217 -9.79 2.98 -7.83
C ARG A 217 -8.56 2.52 -7.09
N GLY A 218 -8.69 2.31 -5.78
CA GLY A 218 -7.65 1.70 -4.97
C GLY A 218 -8.15 1.40 -3.57
N ASP A 219 -7.47 0.50 -2.87
CA ASP A 219 -7.64 0.30 -1.43
C ASP A 219 -6.81 1.31 -0.64
N CYS A 220 -6.77 1.15 0.68
CA CYS A 220 -6.06 2.06 1.58
C CYS A 220 -4.55 2.10 1.28
N ASP A 221 -3.92 0.94 1.10
CA ASP A 221 -2.48 0.83 0.83
C ASP A 221 -2.10 1.48 -0.50
N SER A 222 -2.89 1.23 -1.55
CA SER A 222 -2.65 1.75 -2.90
C SER A 222 -2.78 3.27 -2.94
N LYS A 223 -3.78 3.83 -2.24
CA LYS A 223 -3.99 5.29 -2.17
C LYS A 223 -2.97 6.01 -1.30
N VAL A 224 -2.55 5.42 -0.18
CA VAL A 224 -1.44 5.94 0.64
C VAL A 224 -0.14 5.93 -0.17
N THR A 225 0.11 4.86 -0.92
CA THR A 225 1.29 4.77 -1.80
C THR A 225 1.26 5.82 -2.92
N LEU A 226 0.11 6.07 -3.53
CA LEU A 226 -0.07 7.16 -4.50
C LEU A 226 0.22 8.52 -3.88
N MET A 227 -0.34 8.82 -2.70
CA MET A 227 -0.08 10.09 -2.02
C MET A 227 1.41 10.26 -1.72
N ALA A 228 2.06 9.22 -1.22
CA ALA A 228 3.49 9.26 -0.92
C ALA A 228 4.34 9.53 -2.17
N ALA A 229 4.02 8.89 -3.29
CA ALA A 229 4.69 9.08 -4.57
C ALA A 229 4.53 10.52 -5.10
N MET A 230 3.32 11.09 -5.01
CA MET A 230 3.05 12.46 -5.46
C MET A 230 3.77 13.50 -4.61
N LEU A 231 3.83 13.29 -3.29
CA LEU A 231 4.60 14.17 -2.41
C LEU A 231 6.11 14.04 -2.64
N ALA A 232 6.62 12.82 -2.82
CA ALA A 232 8.05 12.61 -3.13
C ALA A 232 8.45 13.25 -4.47
N GLN A 233 7.53 13.28 -5.44
CA GLN A 233 7.74 13.92 -6.73
C GLN A 233 7.84 15.45 -6.63
N LEU A 234 7.04 16.10 -5.76
CA LEU A 234 7.06 17.58 -5.65
C LEU A 234 7.97 18.13 -4.56
N PHE A 235 8.06 17.41 -3.45
CA PHE A 235 8.73 17.85 -2.23
C PHE A 235 9.64 16.70 -1.75
N PRO A 236 10.72 16.37 -2.49
CA PRO A 236 11.61 15.26 -2.15
C PRO A 236 12.27 15.41 -0.77
N GLU A 237 12.36 16.64 -0.25
CA GLU A 237 12.86 16.97 1.09
C GLU A 237 11.82 16.79 2.21
N LEU A 238 10.54 16.72 1.86
CA LEU A 238 9.45 16.60 2.82
C LEU A 238 9.44 15.17 3.38
N LYS A 239 9.80 15.04 4.66
CA LYS A 239 9.80 13.75 5.36
C LYS A 239 8.37 13.22 5.45
N GLN A 240 8.21 11.94 5.11
CA GLN A 240 6.93 11.24 5.18
C GLN A 240 7.12 9.90 5.89
N ALA A 241 6.03 9.38 6.45
CA ALA A 241 5.98 8.10 7.11
C ALA A 241 4.65 7.40 6.79
N MET A 242 4.70 6.21 6.21
CA MET A 242 3.53 5.35 6.11
C MET A 242 3.25 4.76 7.49
N VAL A 243 2.01 4.91 7.96
CA VAL A 243 1.60 4.44 9.29
C VAL A 243 0.54 3.36 9.09
N PHE A 244 0.88 2.13 9.44
CA PHE A 244 0.00 0.97 9.32
C PHE A 244 -0.63 0.69 10.68
N VAL A 245 -1.96 0.61 10.71
CA VAL A 245 -2.75 0.17 11.87
C VAL A 245 -3.54 -1.07 11.45
N PRO A 246 -4.12 -1.85 12.39
CA PRO A 246 -4.92 -3.02 12.02
C PRO A 246 -5.99 -2.71 10.97
N GLY A 247 -5.85 -3.31 9.78
CA GLY A 247 -6.79 -3.18 8.67
C GLY A 247 -6.79 -1.83 7.95
N HIS A 248 -5.85 -0.91 8.24
CA HIS A 248 -5.83 0.40 7.60
C HIS A 248 -4.42 1.01 7.47
N ALA A 249 -4.27 1.94 6.54
CA ALA A 249 -3.03 2.68 6.31
C ALA A 249 -3.29 4.19 6.30
N LEU A 250 -2.39 4.94 6.94
CA LEU A 250 -2.37 6.39 7.00
C LEU A 250 -1.05 6.93 6.44
N LEU A 251 -0.99 8.23 6.21
CA LEU A 251 0.26 8.92 5.92
C LEU A 251 0.54 9.98 6.99
N GLY A 252 1.75 9.98 7.52
CA GLY A 252 2.31 11.08 8.30
C GLY A 252 3.22 11.92 7.42
N VAL A 253 3.10 13.25 7.49
CA VAL A 253 3.95 14.18 6.73
C VAL A 253 4.47 15.26 7.66
N ALA A 254 5.76 15.59 7.58
CA ALA A 254 6.42 16.57 8.43
C ALA A 254 6.04 18.01 8.05
N LEU A 255 4.77 18.36 8.29
CA LEU A 255 4.22 19.71 8.15
C LEU A 255 3.87 20.28 9.52
N PRO A 256 3.88 21.62 9.68
CA PRO A 256 3.42 22.25 10.92
C PRO A 256 1.96 21.88 11.22
N ALA A 257 1.72 21.42 12.45
CA ALA A 257 0.40 21.09 12.97
C ALA A 257 -0.19 22.25 13.77
N LYS A 258 -1.52 22.37 13.75
CA LYS A 258 -2.29 23.29 14.60
C LYS A 258 -2.74 22.60 15.88
N PRO A 259 -3.08 23.36 16.94
CA PRO A 259 -3.65 22.78 18.15
C PRO A 259 -4.88 21.91 17.86
N GLY A 260 -4.87 20.68 18.39
CA GLY A 260 -5.95 19.71 18.23
C GLY A 260 -5.97 18.95 16.90
N GLU A 261 -4.95 19.10 16.06
CA GLU A 261 -4.73 18.24 14.90
C GLU A 261 -4.01 16.93 15.30
N ALA A 262 -4.39 15.84 14.64
CA ALA A 262 -3.82 14.52 14.82
C ALA A 262 -2.35 14.50 14.35
N THR A 263 -1.45 14.11 15.24
CA THR A 263 -0.01 14.04 14.98
C THR A 263 0.58 12.74 15.50
N LEU A 264 1.74 12.36 14.97
CA LEU A 264 2.54 11.24 15.43
C LEU A 264 3.98 11.70 15.65
N SER A 265 4.52 11.52 16.85
CA SER A 265 5.94 11.69 17.12
C SER A 265 6.67 10.35 16.94
N TRP A 266 7.62 10.29 16.01
CA TRP A 266 8.36 9.08 15.68
C TRP A 266 9.78 9.41 15.20
N GLU A 267 10.79 8.69 15.69
CA GLU A 267 12.22 8.93 15.41
C GLU A 267 12.68 10.40 15.55
N GLY A 268 12.14 11.13 16.53
CA GLY A 268 12.49 12.54 16.77
C GLY A 268 11.81 13.54 15.83
N GLU A 269 10.93 13.07 14.94
CA GLU A 269 10.12 13.91 14.07
C GLU A 269 8.65 13.91 14.46
N THR A 270 7.98 15.03 14.19
CA THR A 270 6.52 15.15 14.36
C THR A 270 5.86 15.19 13.00
N TYR A 271 4.99 14.21 12.76
CA TYR A 271 4.25 14.06 11.52
C TYR A 271 2.81 14.49 11.73
N LEU A 272 2.29 15.35 10.87
CA LEU A 272 0.87 15.62 10.72
C LEU A 272 0.21 14.44 10.00
N LEU A 273 -0.79 13.83 10.63
CA LEU A 273 -1.45 12.64 10.09
C LEU A 273 -2.55 13.01 9.10
N MET A 274 -2.74 12.17 8.07
CA MET A 274 -3.82 12.28 7.10
C MET A 274 -4.28 10.90 6.62
N GLU A 275 -5.53 10.81 6.17
CA GLU A 275 -6.10 9.58 5.58
C GLU A 275 -6.39 9.79 4.08
N PRO A 276 -5.49 9.38 3.17
CA PRO A 276 -5.76 9.42 1.72
C PRO A 276 -6.86 8.46 1.26
N THR A 277 -7.31 7.57 2.14
CA THR A 277 -8.02 6.33 1.82
C THR A 277 -9.46 6.56 1.32
N GLY A 278 -10.13 7.62 1.74
CA GLY A 278 -11.53 7.91 1.38
C GLY A 278 -12.50 6.76 1.74
N PRO A 279 -13.80 6.87 1.43
CA PRO A 279 -14.50 8.00 0.82
C PRO A 279 -14.75 9.18 1.77
N GLY A 280 -14.41 9.03 3.07
CA GLY A 280 -14.41 10.16 3.99
C GLY A 280 -13.44 11.26 3.55
N GLN A 281 -13.93 12.50 3.44
CA GLN A 281 -13.12 13.65 3.08
C GLN A 281 -12.55 14.31 4.34
N PHE A 282 -11.47 13.73 4.87
CA PHE A 282 -10.80 14.26 6.05
C PHE A 282 -9.78 15.33 5.69
N ALA A 283 -9.78 16.46 6.41
CA ALA A 283 -8.70 17.44 6.33
C ALA A 283 -7.40 16.85 6.90
N MET A 284 -6.25 17.42 6.52
CA MET A 284 -4.99 17.12 7.19
C MET A 284 -5.12 17.38 8.70
N GLY A 285 -4.51 16.52 9.52
CA GLY A 285 -4.66 16.59 10.97
C GLY A 285 -6.02 16.11 11.48
N ARG A 286 -6.87 15.55 10.62
CA ARG A 286 -8.09 14.83 11.00
C ARG A 286 -8.03 13.43 10.44
N ILE A 287 -8.26 12.46 11.31
CA ILE A 287 -8.30 11.03 10.99
C ILE A 287 -9.58 10.44 11.60
N ALA A 288 -10.00 9.26 11.13
CA ALA A 288 -11.16 8.58 11.69
C ALA A 288 -10.95 8.30 13.19
N SER A 289 -12.02 8.30 13.99
CA SER A 289 -11.92 8.06 15.43
C SER A 289 -11.32 6.69 15.77
N THR A 290 -11.56 5.68 14.94
CA THR A 290 -10.94 4.35 15.02
C THR A 290 -9.43 4.43 14.79
N SER A 291 -8.99 5.14 13.75
CA SER A 291 -7.58 5.38 13.45
C SER A 291 -6.90 6.13 14.60
N GLN A 292 -7.54 7.19 15.13
CA GLN A 292 -7.03 7.95 16.27
C GLN A 292 -6.82 7.06 17.48
N THR A 293 -7.79 6.22 17.81
CA THR A 293 -7.68 5.28 18.94
C THR A 293 -6.50 4.32 18.78
N LEU A 294 -6.28 3.78 17.57
CA LEU A 294 -5.18 2.86 17.28
C LEU A 294 -3.83 3.57 17.34
N VAL A 295 -3.74 4.80 16.84
CA VAL A 295 -2.53 5.63 16.92
C VAL A 295 -2.19 5.98 18.37
N ASP A 296 -3.16 6.47 19.14
CA ASP A 296 -2.97 6.88 20.54
C ASP A 296 -2.58 5.71 21.43
N SER A 297 -3.12 4.52 21.15
CA SER A 297 -2.77 3.27 21.85
C SER A 297 -1.50 2.60 21.31
N LYS A 298 -0.79 3.22 20.35
CA LYS A 298 0.43 2.71 19.72
C LYS A 298 0.26 1.34 19.05
N GLN A 299 -0.95 1.02 18.61
CA GLN A 299 -1.23 -0.15 17.77
C GLN A 299 -0.90 0.18 16.31
N LEU A 300 0.38 0.48 16.06
CA LEU A 300 0.87 0.92 14.76
C LEU A 300 2.26 0.37 14.43
N SER A 301 2.52 0.27 13.13
CA SER A 301 3.85 0.06 12.56
C SER A 301 4.14 1.23 11.63
N VAL A 302 5.34 1.80 11.71
CA VAL A 302 5.72 2.99 10.93
C VAL A 302 6.86 2.63 9.98
N GLN A 303 6.72 3.04 8.72
CA GLN A 303 7.78 2.94 7.72
C GLN A 303 8.08 4.32 7.15
N PRO A 304 9.30 4.86 7.31
CA PRO A 304 9.67 6.14 6.72
C PRO A 304 9.72 6.00 5.20
N VAL A 305 9.18 6.99 4.47
CA VAL A 305 9.26 7.02 3.01
C VAL A 305 10.61 7.62 2.62
N ARG A 306 11.63 6.78 2.58
CA ARG A 306 12.99 7.11 2.16
C ARG A 306 13.62 5.89 1.52
N ALA A 307 14.55 6.09 0.60
CA ALA A 307 15.34 4.98 0.09
C ALA A 307 16.12 4.34 1.25
N ASP A 308 16.14 3.01 1.29
CA ASP A 308 17.01 2.28 2.21
C ASP A 308 18.47 2.65 1.92
N LYS A 309 19.24 2.88 2.99
CA LYS A 309 20.68 3.15 2.92
C LYS A 309 21.49 1.87 2.77
#